data_AF-A0A940V5F1-F1
#
_entry.id   AF-A0A940V5F1-F1
#
_cell.length_a   1.000
_cell.length_b   1.000
_cell.length_c   1.000
_cell.angle_alpha   90.00
_cell.angle_beta   90.00
_cell.angle_gamma   90.00
#
_symmetry.space_group_name_H-M   'P 1'
#
loop_
_entity.id
_entity.type
_entity.pdbx_description
1 polymer ?
#
loop_
_entity_poly.entity_id
_entity_poly.type
_entity_poly.pdbx_seq_one_letter_code
_entity_poly.pdbx_strand_id
1 'polypeptide(L)'
;MEEELRKTIPVIRFAGTIRDTFQLKQTDIKTYSPLTLAFIGDSIFDLIIRTCVVESGNAPVNKLHKRCSMLVQASAQAELYHTIKDLLTEEESAIYKRGRNAKSFTSAKNAGVVEYRTAT
;
A
#
# COMPACT_ATOMS: atom_id res chain seq x y z
N MET A 1 12.55 -5.80 24.49
CA MET A 1 11.27 -6.44 24.09
C MET A 1 10.94 -6.16 22.62
N GLU A 2 10.85 -4.89 22.18
CA GLU A 2 10.66 -4.58 20.74
C GLU A 2 11.83 -5.04 19.84
N GLU A 3 13.04 -5.03 20.38
CA GLU A 3 14.26 -5.42 19.65
C GLU A 3 14.45 -6.93 19.48
N GLU A 4 13.75 -7.74 20.28
CA GLU A 4 13.71 -9.21 20.13
C GLU A 4 12.63 -9.67 19.15
N LEU A 5 11.51 -8.92 19.04
CA LEU A 5 10.47 -9.21 18.05
C LEU A 5 11.01 -9.10 16.61
N ARG A 6 11.93 -8.15 16.36
CA ARG A 6 12.58 -7.99 15.03
C ARG A 6 13.48 -9.17 14.64
N LYS A 7 13.96 -9.97 15.59
CA LYS A 7 14.90 -11.09 15.32
C LYS A 7 14.20 -12.40 14.99
N THR A 8 12.91 -12.54 15.31
CA THR A 8 12.19 -13.82 15.27
C THR A 8 11.20 -13.93 14.12
N ILE A 9 10.78 -12.81 13.54
CA ILE A 9 10.00 -12.82 12.30
C ILE A 9 11.00 -12.94 11.15
N PRO A 10 11.04 -14.05 10.40
CA PRO A 10 11.84 -14.08 9.17
C PRO A 10 11.36 -12.91 8.33
N VAL A 11 12.25 -11.96 8.06
CA VAL A 11 11.96 -10.88 7.12
C VAL A 11 11.83 -11.57 5.77
N ILE A 12 10.61 -12.03 5.46
CA ILE A 12 10.27 -12.60 4.17
C ILE A 12 10.53 -11.45 3.21
N ARG A 13 11.64 -11.56 2.46
CA ARG A 13 11.95 -10.65 1.37
C ARG A 13 11.01 -10.97 0.23
N PHE A 14 9.71 -10.74 0.40
CA PHE A 14 8.67 -11.15 -0.53
C PHE A 14 8.99 -10.75 -1.98
N ALA A 15 9.37 -9.49 -2.18
CA ALA A 15 9.82 -9.00 -3.49
C ALA A 15 11.11 -9.65 -3.99
N GLY A 16 12.04 -10.02 -3.10
CA GLY A 16 13.26 -10.75 -3.44
C GLY A 16 12.95 -12.19 -3.87
N THR A 17 12.14 -12.91 -3.09
CA THR A 17 11.69 -14.26 -3.40
C THR A 17 10.99 -14.33 -4.76
N ILE A 18 10.08 -13.40 -5.06
CA ILE A 18 9.43 -13.32 -6.37
C ILE A 18 10.47 -13.08 -7.46
N ARG A 19 11.39 -12.12 -7.27
CA ARG A 19 12.41 -11.80 -8.27
C ARG A 19 13.27 -13.01 -8.60
N ASP A 20 13.75 -13.72 -7.59
CA ASP A 20 14.65 -14.87 -7.76
C ASP A 20 13.91 -16.05 -8.39
N THR A 21 12.69 -16.35 -7.91
CA THR A 21 11.86 -17.45 -8.43
C THR A 21 11.55 -17.30 -9.92
N PHE A 22 11.23 -16.07 -10.36
CA PHE A 22 10.89 -15.78 -11.74
C PHE A 22 12.07 -15.23 -12.57
N GLN A 23 13.29 -15.25 -12.03
CA GLN A 23 14.52 -14.79 -12.70
C GLN A 23 14.40 -13.36 -13.27
N LEU A 24 13.75 -12.48 -12.53
CA LEU A 24 13.50 -11.10 -12.95
C LEU A 24 14.75 -10.23 -12.72
N LYS A 25 14.97 -9.26 -13.61
CA LYS A 25 16.08 -8.31 -13.48
C LYS A 25 15.94 -7.46 -12.22
N GLN A 26 17.05 -7.28 -11.50
CA GLN A 26 17.11 -6.30 -10.42
C GLN A 26 17.26 -4.90 -11.00
N THR A 27 16.31 -4.03 -10.66
CA THR A 27 16.32 -2.61 -11.01
C THR A 27 16.27 -1.80 -9.72
N ASP A 28 16.97 -0.65 -9.69
CA ASP A 28 16.89 0.26 -8.55
C ASP A 28 15.49 0.89 -8.47
N ILE A 29 14.78 0.60 -7.39
CA ILE A 29 13.41 1.09 -7.14
C ILE A 29 13.33 2.61 -7.05
N LYS A 30 14.43 3.30 -6.71
CA LYS A 30 14.48 4.77 -6.64
C LYS A 30 14.27 5.42 -8.01
N THR A 31 14.51 4.66 -9.10
CA THR A 31 14.30 5.09 -10.48
C THR A 31 12.83 5.07 -10.90
N TYR A 32 11.96 4.40 -10.13
CA TYR A 32 10.56 4.25 -10.50
C TYR A 32 9.77 5.56 -10.31
N SER A 33 8.78 5.74 -11.17
CA SER A 33 7.85 6.87 -11.04
C SER A 33 6.97 6.67 -9.80
N PRO A 34 6.49 7.76 -9.17
CA PRO A 34 5.59 7.62 -8.02
C PRO A 34 4.32 6.82 -8.34
N LEU A 35 3.77 6.96 -9.56
CA LEU A 35 2.61 6.18 -10.00
C LEU A 35 2.93 4.69 -10.13
N THR A 36 4.14 4.32 -10.55
CA THR A 36 4.58 2.91 -10.60
C THR A 36 4.68 2.33 -9.19
N LEU A 37 5.16 3.12 -8.23
CA LEU A 37 5.23 2.71 -6.83
C LEU A 37 3.82 2.60 -6.21
N ALA A 38 2.92 3.55 -6.50
CA ALA A 38 1.53 3.49 -6.08
C ALA A 38 0.80 2.28 -6.67
N PHE A 39 1.05 1.93 -7.95
CA PHE A 39 0.45 0.77 -8.60
C PHE A 39 0.73 -0.54 -7.85
N ILE A 40 1.99 -0.79 -7.47
CA ILE A 40 2.33 -1.99 -6.70
C ILE A 40 1.92 -1.86 -5.23
N GLY A 41 1.99 -0.65 -4.66
CA GLY A 41 1.57 -0.35 -3.29
C GLY A 41 0.10 -0.63 -3.05
N ASP A 42 -0.78 -0.27 -3.98
CA ASP A 42 -2.22 -0.54 -3.93
C ASP A 42 -2.51 -2.05 -3.85
N SER A 43 -1.79 -2.86 -4.63
CA SER A 43 -1.90 -4.32 -4.59
C SER A 43 -1.44 -4.91 -3.25
N ILE A 44 -0.38 -4.35 -2.65
CA ILE A 44 0.13 -4.79 -1.34
C ILE A 44 -0.86 -4.41 -0.24
N PHE A 45 -1.40 -3.19 -0.27
CA PHE A 45 -2.38 -2.73 0.70
C PHE A 45 -3.67 -3.55 0.63
N ASP A 46 -4.21 -3.80 -0.57
CA ASP A 46 -5.38 -4.66 -0.76
C ASP A 46 -5.14 -6.09 -0.26
N LEU A 47 -3.96 -6.66 -0.50
CA LEU A 47 -3.59 -7.97 0.04
C LEU A 47 -3.60 -7.98 1.58
N ILE A 48 -2.94 -7.01 2.22
CA ILE A 48 -2.89 -6.90 3.68
C ILE A 48 -4.30 -6.78 4.26
N ILE A 49 -5.13 -5.89 3.71
CA ILE A 49 -6.50 -5.69 4.19
C ILE A 49 -7.34 -6.95 4.01
N ARG A 50 -7.25 -7.64 2.85
CA ARG A 50 -7.94 -8.92 2.64
C ARG A 50 -7.51 -9.97 3.65
N THR A 51 -6.20 -10.09 3.92
CA THR A 51 -5.69 -11.01 4.93
C THR A 51 -6.28 -10.67 6.30
N CYS A 52 -6.20 -9.42 6.75
CA CYS A 52 -6.79 -8.99 8.02
C CYS A 52 -8.29 -9.30 8.11
N VAL A 53 -9.06 -9.05 7.04
CA VAL A 53 -10.50 -9.30 7.01
C VAL A 53 -10.82 -10.80 7.06
N VAL A 54 -10.09 -11.64 6.34
CA VAL A 54 -10.28 -13.11 6.37
C VAL A 54 -9.91 -13.68 7.74
N GLU A 55 -8.78 -13.25 8.31
CA GLU A 55 -8.32 -13.69 9.63
C GLU A 55 -9.23 -13.20 10.77
N SER A 56 -9.97 -12.10 10.57
CA SER A 56 -10.96 -11.61 11.55
C SER A 56 -12.21 -12.50 11.70
N GLY A 57 -12.35 -13.52 10.85
CA GLY A 57 -13.40 -14.52 10.95
C GLY A 57 -14.08 -14.83 9.62
N ASN A 58 -14.53 -16.08 9.50
CA ASN A 58 -15.21 -16.57 8.31
C ASN A 58 -16.56 -15.87 8.10
N ALA A 59 -16.86 -15.51 6.85
CA ALA A 59 -18.14 -14.94 6.43
C ALA A 59 -18.37 -15.21 4.93
N PRO A 60 -19.61 -15.10 4.42
CA PRO A 60 -19.87 -15.17 2.98
C PRO A 60 -18.99 -14.18 2.20
N VAL A 61 -18.45 -14.62 1.06
CA VAL A 61 -17.52 -13.86 0.22
C VAL A 61 -18.02 -12.44 -0.10
N ASN A 62 -19.32 -12.28 -0.37
CA ASN A 62 -19.93 -10.96 -0.61
C ASN A 62 -19.81 -10.00 0.59
N LYS A 63 -19.83 -10.50 1.83
CA LYS A 63 -19.63 -9.67 3.04
C LYS A 63 -18.15 -9.31 3.21
N LEU A 64 -17.25 -10.26 2.95
CA LEU A 64 -15.79 -10.02 3.00
C LEU A 64 -15.40 -8.94 1.98
N HIS A 65 -15.88 -9.06 0.73
CA HIS A 65 -15.62 -8.06 -0.30
C HIS A 65 -16.11 -6.67 0.09
N LYS A 66 -17.34 -6.54 0.61
CA LYS A 66 -17.87 -5.25 1.07
C LYS A 66 -16.99 -4.62 2.17
N ARG A 67 -16.54 -5.43 3.14
CA ARG A 67 -15.64 -4.97 4.20
C ARG A 67 -14.30 -4.52 3.64
N CYS A 68 -13.67 -5.31 2.76
CA CYS A 68 -12.42 -4.92 2.13
C CYS A 68 -12.58 -3.62 1.33
N SER A 69 -13.59 -3.50 0.49
CA SER A 69 -13.84 -2.29 -0.32
C SER A 69 -14.00 -1.04 0.53
N MET A 70 -14.64 -1.12 1.69
CA MET A 70 -14.76 0.01 2.61
C MET A 70 -13.42 0.44 3.22
N LEU A 71 -12.46 -0.48 3.38
CA LEU A 71 -11.15 -0.24 3.98
C LEU A 71 -10.10 0.19 2.94
N VAL A 72 -10.25 -0.24 1.68
CA VAL A 72 -9.29 0.07 0.59
C VAL A 72 -9.68 1.27 -0.27
N GLN A 73 -10.87 1.85 -0.07
CA GLN A 73 -11.26 3.06 -0.80
C GLN A 73 -10.37 4.26 -0.48
N ALA A 74 -10.27 5.19 -1.43
CA ALA A 74 -9.37 6.36 -1.35
C ALA A 74 -9.60 7.21 -0.08
N SER A 75 -10.85 7.42 0.32
CA SER A 75 -11.19 8.17 1.54
C SER A 75 -10.64 7.50 2.81
N ALA A 76 -10.78 6.18 2.93
CA ALA A 76 -10.24 5.41 4.04
C ALA A 76 -8.71 5.44 4.06
N GLN A 77 -8.06 5.37 2.89
CA GLN A 77 -6.60 5.48 2.79
C GLN A 77 -6.11 6.88 3.20
N ALA A 78 -6.81 7.94 2.82
CA ALA A 78 -6.50 9.31 3.22
C ALA A 78 -6.64 9.51 4.74
N GLU A 79 -7.69 8.95 5.35
CA GLU A 79 -7.88 8.96 6.81
C GLU A 79 -6.78 8.18 7.54
N LEU A 80 -6.40 7.00 7.02
CA LEU A 80 -5.29 6.22 7.55
C LEU A 80 -3.98 7.00 7.52
N TYR A 81 -3.69 7.70 6.41
CA TYR A 81 -2.52 8.58 6.33
C TYR A 81 -2.52 9.61 7.45
N HIS A 82 -3.64 10.29 7.70
CA HIS A 82 -3.72 11.28 8.78
C HIS A 82 -3.47 10.70 10.17
N THR A 83 -3.75 9.42 10.37
CA THR A 83 -3.51 8.69 11.61
C THR A 83 -2.02 8.35 11.80
N ILE A 84 -1.30 8.04 10.71
CA ILE A 84 0.09 7.60 10.78
C ILE A 84 1.12 8.68 10.42
N LYS A 85 0.69 9.83 9.90
CA LYS A 85 1.59 10.87 9.34
C LYS A 85 2.72 11.29 10.29
N ASP A 86 2.45 11.33 11.60
CA ASP A 86 3.40 11.78 12.62
C ASP A 86 4.36 10.65 13.07
N LEU A 87 4.09 9.41 12.63
CA LEU A 87 4.94 8.24 12.82
C LEU A 87 5.91 8.02 11.65
N LEU A 88 5.70 8.72 10.52
CA LEU A 88 6.54 8.59 9.35
C LEU A 88 7.91 9.21 9.60
N THR A 89 8.95 8.52 9.13
CA THR A 89 10.28 9.12 9.03
C THR A 89 10.31 10.26 8.00
N GLU A 90 11.37 11.06 8.02
CA GLU A 90 11.56 12.12 7.01
C GLU A 90 11.61 11.56 5.58
N GLU A 91 12.25 10.40 5.39
CA GLU A 91 12.35 9.74 4.09
C GLU A 91 10.97 9.28 3.59
N GLU A 92 10.19 8.61 4.44
CA GLU A 92 8.83 8.16 4.10
C GLU A 92 7.89 9.34 3.82
N SER A 93 7.99 10.41 4.62
CA SER A 93 7.26 11.65 4.40
C SER A 93 7.60 12.30 3.06
N ALA A 94 8.88 12.27 2.66
CA ALA A 94 9.32 12.79 1.37
C ALA A 94 8.78 11.94 0.20
N ILE A 95 8.79 10.60 0.33
CA ILE A 95 8.22 9.68 -0.66
C ILE A 95 6.71 9.91 -0.81
N TYR A 96 5.98 10.01 0.30
CA TYR A 96 4.54 10.31 0.26
C TYR A 96 4.24 11.64 -0.44
N LYS A 97 4.96 12.71 -0.10
CA LYS A 97 4.80 14.02 -0.76
C LYS A 97 5.08 13.93 -2.27
N ARG A 98 6.06 13.11 -2.68
CA ARG A 98 6.39 12.84 -4.09
C ARG A 98 5.26 12.10 -4.81
N GLY A 99 4.61 11.12 -4.16
CA GLY A 99 3.40 10.43 -4.62
C GLY A 99 2.26 11.40 -4.89
N ARG A 100 1.81 12.09 -3.84
CA ARG A 100 0.70 13.04 -3.88
C ARG A 100 0.86 14.14 -4.96
N ASN A 101 2.08 14.62 -5.15
CA ASN A 101 2.38 15.68 -6.12
C ASN A 101 2.47 15.16 -7.56
N ALA A 102 2.57 13.85 -7.79
CA ALA A 102 2.55 13.28 -9.13
C ALA A 102 1.24 13.66 -9.85
N LYS A 103 1.35 13.94 -11.14
CA LYS A 103 0.19 14.22 -11.99
C LYS A 103 -0.26 12.90 -12.62
N SER A 104 -1.48 12.46 -12.34
CA SER A 104 -2.13 11.41 -13.13
C SER A 104 -2.59 12.01 -14.45
N PHE A 105 -2.24 11.36 -15.57
CA PHE A 105 -2.76 11.72 -16.90
C PHE A 105 -4.18 11.18 -17.14
N THR A 106 -4.73 10.38 -16.23
CA THR A 106 -6.08 9.82 -16.32
C THR A 106 -6.85 10.08 -15.03
N SER A 107 -7.89 10.90 -15.11
CA SER A 107 -8.85 11.11 -14.04
C SER A 107 -9.75 9.88 -13.92
N ALA A 108 -9.70 9.18 -12.79
CA ALA A 108 -10.69 8.17 -12.44
C ALA A 108 -12.07 8.84 -12.38
N LYS A 109 -13.02 8.33 -13.15
CA LYS A 109 -14.30 9.00 -13.48
C LYS A 109 -15.19 9.40 -12.28
N ASN A 110 -14.89 8.92 -11.07
CA ASN A 110 -15.80 8.98 -9.91
C ASN A 110 -15.15 9.38 -8.57
N ALA A 111 -13.87 9.75 -8.53
CA ALA A 111 -13.22 10.26 -7.30
C ALA A 111 -12.72 11.67 -7.55
N GLY A 112 -12.94 12.59 -6.60
CA GLY A 112 -12.42 13.94 -6.71
C GLY A 112 -10.91 13.89 -6.94
N VAL A 113 -10.38 14.70 -7.85
CA VAL A 113 -8.95 14.69 -8.23
C VAL A 113 -8.02 14.80 -7.00
N VAL A 114 -8.48 15.47 -5.95
CA VAL A 114 -7.77 15.62 -4.66
C VAL A 114 -7.76 14.32 -3.85
N GLU A 115 -8.85 13.56 -3.89
CA GLU A 115 -9.05 12.33 -3.14
C GLU A 115 -8.21 11.18 -3.72
N TYR A 116 -8.16 11.08 -5.05
CA TYR A 116 -7.26 10.15 -5.74
C TYR A 116 -5.78 10.47 -5.48
N ARG A 117 -5.39 11.75 -5.51
CA ARG A 117 -4.00 12.18 -5.25
C ARG A 117 -3.57 12.02 -3.80
N THR A 118 -4.50 11.92 -2.86
CA THR A 118 -4.17 11.68 -1.44
C THR A 118 -4.01 10.20 -1.17
N ALA A 119 -4.71 9.34 -1.94
CA ALA A 119 -4.62 7.89 -1.85
C ALA A 119 -3.46 7.27 -2.66
N THR A 120 -2.70 8.06 -3.43
CA THR A 120 -1.58 7.60 -4.29
C THR A 120 -0.32 8.43 -4.06
#